data_AF-A0A099D3R7-F1
#
_entry.id   AF-A0A099D3R7-F1
#
_cell.length_a   1.000
_cell.length_b   1.000
_cell.length_c   1.000
_cell.angle_alpha   90.00
_cell.angle_beta   90.00
_cell.angle_gamma   90.00
#
_symmetry.space_group_name_H-M   'P 1'
#
loop_
_entity.id
_entity.type
_entity.pdbx_description
1 polymer ?
#
loop_
_entity_poly.entity_id
_entity_poly.type
_entity_poly.pdbx_seq_one_letter_code
_entity_poly.pdbx_strand_id
1 'polypeptide(L)'
;MDEAAGGDEQDDITPSGACGSGAGKDQDTGDTDYGEMLRRHSAGWRLLAERMHPDQRPELDRLDELGMGSTPLRDLLDGFRQQALLLHSIVSAQARAYEEMIEAGGPDDPEAYENYRRTIESLHELLPGDRH
;
A
#
# COMPACT_ATOMS: atom_id res chain seq x y z
N MET A 1 -57.70 -2.65 -23.37
CA MET A 1 -58.02 -2.38 -24.78
C MET A 1 -56.72 -1.93 -25.42
N ASP A 2 -56.32 -2.67 -26.44
CA ASP A 2 -55.14 -2.44 -27.27
C ASP A 2 -55.55 -1.65 -28.53
N GLU A 3 -54.56 -1.21 -29.31
CA GLU A 3 -54.59 -0.39 -30.55
C GLU A 3 -54.20 1.10 -30.35
N ALA A 4 -53.33 1.75 -31.15
CA ALA A 4 -52.42 1.33 -32.23
C ALA A 4 -51.49 2.51 -32.63
N ALA A 5 -50.33 2.18 -33.19
CA ALA A 5 -49.63 2.80 -34.34
C ALA A 5 -48.96 4.20 -34.30
N GLY A 6 -47.77 4.25 -34.91
CA GLY A 6 -47.05 5.43 -35.44
C GLY A 6 -45.64 5.55 -34.84
N GLY A 7 -44.51 5.27 -35.48
CA GLY A 7 -44.15 5.32 -36.90
C GLY A 7 -43.56 6.70 -37.24
N ASP A 8 -42.22 6.82 -37.26
CA ASP A 8 -41.39 7.68 -38.14
C ASP A 8 -39.89 7.43 -37.84
N GLU A 9 -39.15 6.79 -38.77
CA GLU A 9 -38.13 7.37 -39.68
C GLU A 9 -36.71 7.43 -39.05
N GLN A 10 -35.87 6.41 -39.27
CA GLN A 10 -34.78 6.38 -40.27
C GLN A 10 -33.79 7.55 -40.18
N ASP A 11 -32.54 7.25 -39.80
CA ASP A 11 -31.41 7.54 -40.67
C ASP A 11 -30.29 6.53 -40.46
N ASP A 12 -29.89 5.96 -41.60
CA ASP A 12 -28.97 4.86 -41.81
C ASP A 12 -27.63 5.46 -42.28
N ILE A 13 -26.57 5.36 -41.47
CA ILE A 13 -25.21 5.51 -41.98
C ILE A 13 -24.29 4.52 -41.25
N THR A 14 -24.01 3.39 -41.88
CA THR A 14 -22.64 2.85 -41.88
C THR A 14 -22.10 3.03 -43.30
N PRO A 15 -20.78 3.28 -43.47
CA PRO A 15 -19.98 2.14 -43.87
C PRO A 15 -18.49 2.18 -43.50
N SER A 16 -17.92 0.99 -43.67
CA SER A 16 -16.54 0.69 -44.06
C SER A 16 -15.48 0.61 -42.98
N GLY A 17 -15.02 -0.64 -42.83
CA GLY A 17 -13.88 -1.03 -42.03
C GLY A 17 -12.56 -0.44 -42.49
N ALA A 18 -11.67 -0.35 -41.51
CA ALA A 18 -10.25 -0.54 -41.70
C ALA A 18 -9.83 -1.65 -40.74
N CYS A 19 -9.53 -2.80 -41.34
CA CYS A 19 -8.70 -3.85 -40.79
C CYS A 19 -7.36 -3.25 -40.32
N GLY A 20 -7.14 -3.29 -39.01
CA GLY A 20 -5.84 -3.07 -38.39
C GLY A 20 -5.57 -4.25 -37.46
N SER A 21 -4.94 -5.30 -38.00
CA SER A 21 -4.23 -6.28 -37.20
C SER A 21 -3.17 -5.55 -36.38
N GLY A 22 -3.32 -5.54 -35.06
CA GLY A 22 -2.36 -4.89 -34.18
C GLY A 22 -2.67 -5.20 -32.72
N ALA A 23 -2.02 -6.23 -32.19
CA ALA A 23 -1.79 -6.49 -30.78
C ALA A 23 -3.01 -6.38 -29.85
N GLY A 24 -3.86 -7.41 -29.89
CA GLY A 24 -4.62 -7.78 -28.70
C GLY A 24 -3.66 -8.18 -27.57
N LYS A 25 -3.46 -7.28 -26.62
CA LYS A 25 -3.24 -7.58 -25.19
C LYS A 25 -3.34 -6.27 -24.39
N ASP A 26 -4.52 -5.65 -24.46
CA ASP A 26 -4.99 -4.78 -23.39
C ASP A 26 -5.87 -5.62 -22.46
N GLN A 27 -5.19 -6.35 -21.58
CA GLN A 27 -5.72 -6.83 -20.30
C GLN A 27 -4.55 -6.86 -19.31
N ASP A 28 -3.92 -5.70 -19.06
CA ASP A 28 -3.20 -5.48 -17.80
C ASP A 28 -4.17 -4.82 -16.82
N THR A 29 -5.20 -5.57 -16.44
CA THR A 29 -6.11 -5.21 -15.36
C THR A 29 -5.40 -5.47 -14.04
N GLY A 30 -4.61 -4.50 -13.59
CA GLY A 30 -4.64 -4.03 -12.20
C GLY A 30 -4.26 -5.00 -11.09
N ASP A 31 -3.35 -5.95 -11.33
CA ASP A 31 -2.70 -6.65 -10.23
C ASP A 31 -1.56 -5.75 -9.74
N THR A 32 -1.79 -5.06 -8.62
CA THR A 32 -0.70 -4.28 -8.00
C THR A 32 0.35 -5.29 -7.57
N ASP A 33 1.52 -5.27 -8.23
CA ASP A 33 2.68 -6.10 -7.86
C ASP A 33 2.84 -6.10 -6.33
N TYR A 34 2.93 -7.29 -5.75
CA TYR A 34 2.96 -7.44 -4.29
C TYR A 34 4.13 -6.66 -3.66
N GLY A 35 5.26 -6.55 -4.37
CA GLY A 35 6.37 -5.67 -3.98
C GLY A 35 5.96 -4.20 -3.92
N GLU A 36 5.28 -3.69 -4.95
CA GLU A 36 4.70 -2.34 -4.98
C GLU A 36 3.70 -2.11 -3.83
N MET A 37 2.85 -3.09 -3.53
CA MET A 37 1.92 -3.01 -2.39
C MET A 37 2.68 -2.87 -1.06
N LEU A 38 3.72 -3.67 -0.82
CA LEU A 38 4.55 -3.58 0.38
C LEU A 38 5.28 -2.23 0.45
N ARG A 39 5.82 -1.72 -0.67
CA ARG A 39 6.46 -0.40 -0.72
C ARG A 39 5.48 0.72 -0.35
N ARG A 40 4.26 0.69 -0.87
CA ARG A 40 3.20 1.66 -0.51
C ARG A 40 2.83 1.57 0.97
N HIS A 41 2.66 0.35 1.48
CA HIS A 41 2.32 0.13 2.88
C HIS A 41 3.42 0.63 3.82
N SER A 42 4.68 0.32 3.50
CA SER A 42 5.86 0.86 4.19
C SER A 42 5.90 2.39 4.18
N ALA A 43 5.66 3.02 3.03
CA ALA A 43 5.62 4.48 2.91
C ALA A 43 4.51 5.10 3.77
N GLY A 44 3.36 4.43 3.88
CA GLY A 44 2.27 4.82 4.78
C GLY A 44 2.69 4.90 6.24
N TRP A 45 3.41 3.88 6.73
CA TRP A 45 3.94 3.88 8.10
C TRP A 45 4.94 5.01 8.35
N ARG A 46 5.83 5.27 7.40
CA ARG A 46 6.77 6.39 7.49
C ARG A 46 6.05 7.74 7.55
N LEU A 47 5.05 7.94 6.70
CA LEU A 47 4.25 9.17 6.70
C LEU A 47 3.52 9.38 8.04
N LEU A 48 2.98 8.30 8.62
CA LEU A 48 2.37 8.35 9.95
C LEU A 48 3.38 8.71 11.03
N ALA A 49 4.58 8.12 11.00
CA ALA A 49 5.65 8.46 11.94
C ALA A 49 6.06 9.94 11.86
N GLU A 50 6.22 10.47 10.64
CA GLU A 50 6.53 11.88 10.41
C GLU A 50 5.43 12.79 10.98
N ARG A 51 4.16 12.46 10.73
CA ARG A 51 3.03 13.22 11.28
C ARG A 51 2.94 13.19 12.80
N MET A 52 3.42 12.15 13.46
CA MET A 52 3.32 12.02 14.91
C MET A 52 4.54 12.57 15.65
N HIS A 53 5.45 13.25 14.97
CA HIS A 53 6.60 13.88 15.61
C HIS A 53 6.16 14.95 16.64
N PRO A 54 6.47 14.81 17.94
CA PRO A 54 6.00 15.73 18.97
C PRO A 54 6.50 17.16 18.77
N ASP A 55 7.74 17.33 18.32
CA ASP A 55 8.32 18.67 18.08
C ASP A 55 7.71 19.40 16.86
N GLN A 56 6.87 18.71 16.07
CA GLN A 56 6.13 19.32 14.96
C GLN A 56 4.70 19.69 15.35
N ARG A 57 4.36 19.66 16.64
CA ARG A 57 3.02 19.90 17.17
C ARG A 57 2.98 21.19 18.01
N PRO A 58 2.71 22.35 17.38
CA PRO A 58 2.61 23.62 18.11
C PRO A 58 1.46 23.63 19.14
N GLU A 59 0.50 22.70 19.04
CA GLU A 59 -0.57 22.54 20.02
C GLU A 59 -0.04 22.08 21.39
N LEU A 60 1.05 21.31 21.43
CA LEU A 60 1.65 20.85 22.68
C LEU A 60 2.31 22.00 23.43
N ASP A 61 2.96 22.90 22.70
CA ASP A 61 3.56 24.10 23.29
C ASP A 61 2.47 25.02 23.89
N ARG A 62 1.32 25.16 23.21
CA ARG A 62 0.17 25.90 23.76
C ARG A 62 -0.39 25.28 25.04
N LEU A 63 -0.38 23.95 25.16
CA LEU A 63 -0.79 23.28 26.40
C LEU A 63 0.17 23.57 27.56
N ASP A 64 1.47 23.65 27.28
CA ASP A 64 2.48 24.06 28.26
C ASP A 64 2.29 25.52 28.68
N GLU A 65 2.04 26.42 27.73
CA GLU A 65 1.74 27.84 28.00
C GLU A 65 0.50 28.03 28.89
N LEU A 66 -0.51 27.18 28.74
CA LEU A 66 -1.72 27.16 29.56
C LEU A 66 -1.53 26.46 30.91
N GLY A 67 -0.33 25.95 31.21
CA GLY A 67 -0.01 25.25 32.45
C GLY A 67 -0.64 23.86 32.58
N MET A 68 -1.12 23.27 31.47
CA MET A 68 -1.75 21.95 31.47
C MET A 68 -0.72 20.81 31.40
N GLY A 69 0.50 21.10 30.92
CA GLY A 69 1.59 20.14 30.82
C GLY A 69 1.39 19.12 29.69
N SER A 70 2.23 19.20 28.67
CA SER A 70 2.13 18.37 27.46
C SER A 70 2.99 17.10 27.50
N THR A 71 3.84 16.92 28.53
CA THR A 71 4.81 15.80 28.61
C THR A 71 4.19 14.43 28.32
N PRO A 72 3.06 14.02 28.95
CA PRO A 72 2.47 12.71 28.68
C PRO A 72 2.01 12.54 27.23
N LEU A 73 1.55 13.62 26.58
CA LEU A 73 1.15 13.60 25.17
C LEU A 73 2.35 13.54 24.24
N ARG A 74 3.45 14.24 24.57
CA ARG A 74 4.71 14.14 23.85
C ARG A 74 5.25 12.71 23.88
N ASP A 75 5.26 12.08 25.06
CA ASP A 75 5.70 10.69 25.23
C ASP A 75 4.83 9.70 24.45
N LEU A 76 3.50 9.88 24.48
CA LEU A 76 2.56 9.06 23.70
C LEU A 76 2.82 9.17 22.19
N LEU A 77 2.98 10.40 21.70
CA LEU A 77 3.23 10.68 20.28
C LEU A 77 4.58 10.11 19.83
N ASP A 78 5.63 10.26 20.63
CA ASP A 78 6.92 9.67 20.31
C ASP A 78 6.88 8.14 20.35
N GLY A 79 6.19 7.55 21.34
CA GLY A 79 5.97 6.10 21.39
C GLY A 79 5.28 5.57 20.13
N PHE A 80 4.19 6.20 19.70
CA PHE A 80 3.52 5.83 18.45
C PHE A 80 4.45 6.01 17.24
N ARG A 81 5.17 7.13 17.17
CA ARG A 81 6.12 7.40 16.08
C ARG A 81 7.19 6.31 15.99
N GLN A 82 7.76 5.90 17.12
CA GLN A 82 8.76 4.82 17.17
C GLN A 82 8.17 3.50 16.66
N GLN A 83 6.95 3.15 17.07
CA GLN A 83 6.26 1.96 16.57
C GLN A 83 5.99 2.02 15.05
N ALA A 84 5.54 3.17 14.54
CA ALA A 84 5.32 3.36 13.12
C ALA A 84 6.64 3.24 12.32
N LEU A 85 7.76 3.74 12.85
CA LEU A 85 9.09 3.55 12.24
C LEU A 85 9.54 2.09 12.24
N LEU A 86 9.26 1.34 13.30
CA LEU A 86 9.55 -0.10 13.36
C LEU A 86 8.75 -0.85 12.28
N LEU A 87 7.45 -0.58 12.17
CA LEU A 87 6.59 -1.18 11.14
C LEU A 87 7.04 -0.81 9.72
N HIS A 88 7.40 0.47 9.49
CA HIS A 88 8.01 0.90 8.23
C HIS A 88 9.26 0.07 7.89
N SER A 89 10.16 -0.11 8.85
CA SER A 89 11.40 -0.87 8.66
C SER A 89 11.12 -2.32 8.29
N ILE A 90 10.21 -2.98 9.01
CA ILE A 90 9.84 -4.38 8.80
C ILE A 90 9.22 -4.55 7.42
N VAL A 91 8.19 -3.76 7.08
CA VAL A 91 7.50 -3.88 5.78
C VAL A 91 8.43 -3.54 4.62
N SER A 92 9.36 -2.59 4.80
CA SER A 92 10.39 -2.30 3.79
C SER A 92 11.33 -3.48 3.57
N ALA A 93 11.74 -4.17 4.63
CA ALA A 93 12.58 -5.35 4.52
C ALA A 93 11.83 -6.53 3.87
N GLN A 94 10.53 -6.69 4.16
CA GLN A 94 9.69 -7.67 3.47
C GLN A 94 9.59 -7.39 1.96
N ALA A 95 9.46 -6.12 1.57
CA ALA A 95 9.42 -5.72 0.15
C ALA A 95 10.71 -6.14 -0.55
N ARG A 96 11.87 -5.85 0.04
CA ARG A 96 13.18 -6.25 -0.50
C ARG A 96 13.33 -7.76 -0.60
N ALA A 97 12.97 -8.50 0.46
CA ALA A 97 13.05 -9.96 0.45
C ALA A 97 12.18 -10.56 -0.66
N TYR A 98 10.99 -10.00 -0.90
CA TYR A 98 10.13 -10.42 -2.00
C TYR A 98 10.75 -10.10 -3.37
N GLU A 99 11.27 -8.89 -3.57
CA GLU A 99 11.94 -8.49 -4.82
C GLU A 99 13.17 -9.39 -5.10
N GLU A 100 13.98 -9.68 -4.08
CA GLU A 100 15.12 -10.62 -4.16
C GLU A 100 14.68 -12.03 -4.55
N MET A 101 13.55 -12.52 -4.01
CA MET A 101 12.99 -13.83 -4.35
C MET A 101 12.54 -13.90 -5.81
N ILE A 102 11.87 -12.85 -6.29
CA ILE A 102 11.45 -12.74 -7.69
C ILE A 102 12.69 -12.69 -8.62
N GLU A 103 13.72 -11.92 -8.26
CA GLU A 103 14.97 -11.84 -9.03
C GLU A 103 15.74 -13.17 -9.07
N ALA A 104 15.72 -13.94 -7.99
CA ALA A 104 16.46 -15.20 -7.84
C ALA A 104 15.84 -16.41 -8.55
N GLY A 105 14.66 -16.28 -9.17
CA GLY A 105 13.98 -17.39 -9.85
C GLY A 105 12.51 -17.54 -9.50
N GLY A 106 11.99 -16.69 -8.62
CA GLY A 106 10.60 -16.70 -8.20
C GLY A 106 10.27 -17.82 -7.21
N PRO A 107 8.98 -17.97 -6.87
CA PRO A 107 8.55 -18.91 -5.84
C PRO A 107 8.71 -20.39 -6.24
N ASP A 108 8.93 -20.66 -7.52
CA ASP A 108 9.18 -22.00 -8.05
C ASP A 108 10.62 -22.47 -7.83
N ASP A 109 11.55 -21.55 -7.55
CA ASP A 109 12.92 -21.88 -7.13
C ASP A 109 12.93 -22.19 -5.61
N PRO A 110 13.25 -23.43 -5.20
CA PRO A 110 13.19 -23.82 -3.79
C PRO A 110 14.18 -23.05 -2.90
N GLU A 111 15.34 -22.67 -3.43
CA GLU A 111 16.36 -21.94 -2.67
C GLU A 111 15.94 -20.48 -2.48
N ALA A 112 15.43 -19.84 -3.54
CA ALA A 112 14.88 -18.48 -3.47
C ALA A 112 13.71 -18.39 -2.49
N TYR A 113 12.76 -19.33 -2.56
CA TYR A 113 11.61 -19.36 -1.68
C TYR A 113 11.98 -19.63 -0.22
N GLU A 114 12.90 -20.55 0.05
CA GLU A 114 13.33 -20.86 1.41
C GLU A 114 14.10 -19.69 2.05
N ASN A 115 14.94 -18.99 1.28
CA ASN A 115 15.63 -17.79 1.75
C ASN A 115 14.63 -16.67 2.09
N TYR A 116 13.64 -16.45 1.22
CA TYR A 116 12.53 -15.53 1.48
C TYR A 116 11.78 -15.90 2.77
N ARG A 117 11.35 -17.16 2.90
CA ARG A 117 10.59 -17.65 4.06
C ARG A 117 11.32 -17.39 5.37
N ARG A 118 12.61 -17.74 5.46
CA ARG A 118 13.44 -17.49 6.65
C ARG A 118 13.56 -16.01 6.99
N THR A 119 13.71 -15.17 5.95
CA THR A 119 13.79 -13.72 6.13
C THR A 119 12.49 -13.18 6.70
N ILE A 120 11.34 -13.59 6.15
CA ILE A 120 10.02 -13.17 6.66
C ILE A 120 9.78 -13.64 8.10
N GLU A 121 10.18 -14.88 8.43
CA GLU A 121 10.09 -15.40 9.80
C GLU A 121 10.88 -14.55 10.79
N SER A 122 12.14 -14.25 10.47
CA SER A 122 12.97 -13.38 11.31
C SER A 122 12.39 -11.96 11.43
N LEU A 123 11.80 -11.42 10.37
CA LEU A 123 11.15 -10.11 10.42
C LEU A 123 9.90 -10.10 11.30
N HIS A 124 9.14 -11.19 11.34
CA HIS A 124 7.97 -11.32 12.21
C HIS A 124 8.34 -11.46 13.68
N GLU A 125 9.50 -12.04 14.00
CA GLU A 125 10.02 -12.07 15.38
C GLU A 125 10.31 -10.68 15.95
N LEU A 126 10.51 -9.68 15.09
CA LEU A 126 10.73 -8.29 15.49
C LEU A 126 9.44 -7.53 15.79
N LEU A 127 8.28 -8.06 15.38
CA LEU A 127 7.01 -7.46 15.74
C LEU A 127 6.80 -7.63 17.25
N PRO A 128 6.26 -6.61 17.94
CA PRO A 128 5.89 -6.75 19.34
C PRO A 128 4.87 -7.88 19.45
N GLY A 129 5.29 -9.02 19.99
CA GLY A 129 4.43 -10.19 20.15
C GLY A 129 3.41 -10.00 21.27
N ASP A 130 2.31 -10.75 21.20
CA ASP A 130 1.41 -11.02 22.33
C ASP A 130 2.20 -11.78 23.42
N ARG A 131 2.96 -11.05 24.22
CA ARG A 131 3.39 -11.50 25.54
C ARG A 131 2.66 -10.65 26.57
N HIS A 132 1.38 -10.95 26.72
CA HIS A 132 0.58 -10.60 27.89
C HIS A 132 0.60 -11.75 28.89
#